data_AF-A0A7Y7CLW9-F1
#
_entry.id   AF-A0A7Y7CLW9-F1
#
_cell.length_a   1.000
_cell.length_b   1.000
_cell.length_c   1.000
_cell.angle_alpha   90.00
_cell.angle_beta   90.00
_cell.angle_gamma   90.00
#
_symmetry.space_group_name_H-M   'P 1'
#
loop_
_entity.id
_entity.type
_entity.pdbx_description
1 polymer ?
#
loop_
_entity_poly.entity_id
_entity_poly.type
_entity_poly.pdbx_seq_one_letter_code
_entity_poly.pdbx_strand_id
1 'polypeptide(L)'
;MTRLLFISFIAISVLAPAALADATIYLVRHAEKAVDGTKDPNLTPEGEARAAWIATFLKDKNLRKIYSTNYKRTRQTAAPIAAITGLPVEPYNPRTLEAFAEQLRLEQGAVLVSGHSNTTPVLVGHLIGEPLGELNEDQYDRIYIVTIGDNGEASYRITYSEPRTP
;
A
#
# COMPACT_ATOMS: atom_id res chain seq x y z
N MET A 1 -42.73 -42.10 42.64
CA MET A 1 -42.18 -42.16 41.27
C MET A 1 -41.89 -40.73 40.83
N THR A 2 -40.62 -40.33 40.81
CA THR A 2 -40.23 -39.05 40.18
C THR A 2 -38.76 -39.16 39.77
N ARG A 3 -38.52 -39.47 38.49
CA ARG A 3 -37.17 -39.41 37.89
C ARG A 3 -36.95 -37.98 37.42
N LEU A 4 -35.94 -37.31 37.99
CA LEU A 4 -35.52 -35.98 37.58
C LEU A 4 -34.53 -36.11 36.40
N LEU A 5 -34.90 -35.60 35.23
CA LEU A 5 -34.04 -35.54 34.04
C LEU A 5 -33.20 -34.26 34.09
N PHE A 6 -31.88 -34.41 34.19
CA PHE A 6 -30.93 -33.32 33.99
C PHE A 6 -30.67 -33.15 32.49
N ILE A 7 -31.13 -32.04 31.91
CA ILE A 7 -30.80 -31.65 30.54
C ILE A 7 -29.53 -30.79 30.61
N SER A 8 -28.41 -31.35 30.14
CA SER A 8 -27.16 -30.61 29.98
C SER A 8 -27.23 -29.77 28.71
N PHE A 9 -27.22 -28.45 28.86
CA PHE A 9 -27.11 -27.51 27.74
C PHE A 9 -25.65 -27.47 27.27
N ILE A 10 -25.34 -28.16 26.18
CA ILE A 10 -24.06 -27.99 25.48
C ILE A 10 -24.19 -26.74 24.62
N ALA A 11 -23.53 -25.66 25.03
CA ALA A 11 -23.40 -24.45 24.23
C ALA A 11 -22.45 -24.75 23.06
N ILE A 12 -23.01 -24.98 21.87
CA ILE A 12 -22.25 -25.00 20.62
C ILE A 12 -21.90 -23.55 20.29
N SER A 13 -20.68 -23.14 20.61
CA SER A 13 -20.12 -21.87 20.15
C SER A 13 -19.86 -21.98 18.65
N VAL A 14 -20.75 -21.42 17.84
CA VAL A 14 -20.56 -21.25 16.40
C VAL A 14 -19.42 -20.24 16.21
N LEU A 15 -18.25 -20.73 15.82
CA LEU A 15 -17.13 -19.88 15.43
C LEU A 15 -17.50 -19.26 14.08
N ALA A 16 -17.98 -18.01 14.08
CA ALA A 16 -18.15 -17.26 12.85
C ALA A 16 -16.75 -17.12 12.20
N PRO A 17 -16.60 -17.37 10.89
CA PRO A 17 -15.34 -17.05 10.23
C PRO A 17 -15.06 -15.56 10.43
N ALA A 18 -13.85 -15.23 10.88
CA ALA A 18 -13.43 -13.84 10.94
C ALA A 18 -13.51 -13.29 9.51
N ALA A 19 -14.39 -12.33 9.30
CA ALA A 19 -14.40 -11.52 8.07
C ALA A 19 -12.97 -11.01 7.86
N LEU A 20 -12.38 -11.32 6.69
CA LEU A 20 -11.03 -10.88 6.37
C LEU A 20 -11.12 -9.39 6.10
N ALA A 21 -10.83 -8.57 7.10
CA ALA A 21 -10.92 -7.12 6.97
C ALA A 21 -10.24 -6.62 5.68
N ASP A 22 -10.98 -5.81 4.90
CA ASP A 22 -10.53 -5.19 3.65
C ASP A 22 -9.06 -4.75 3.71
N ALA A 23 -8.28 -5.14 2.70
CA ALA A 23 -6.94 -4.60 2.52
C ALA A 23 -7.02 -3.28 1.73
N THR A 24 -6.45 -2.20 2.26
CA THR A 24 -6.32 -0.92 1.55
C THR A 24 -4.86 -0.67 1.23
N ILE A 25 -4.51 -0.72 -0.05
CA ILE A 25 -3.14 -0.54 -0.52
C ILE A 25 -3.03 0.86 -1.14
N TYR A 26 -2.17 1.68 -0.56
CA TYR A 26 -1.77 2.98 -1.09
C TYR A 26 -0.51 2.79 -1.91
N LEU A 27 -0.56 3.04 -3.22
CA LEU A 27 0.58 2.92 -4.12
C LEU A 27 0.96 4.29 -4.65
N VAL A 28 2.24 4.63 -4.50
CA VAL A 28 2.82 5.88 -4.98
C VAL A 28 4.08 5.58 -5.78
N ARG A 29 4.33 6.38 -6.81
CA ARG A 29 5.69 6.53 -7.34
C ARG A 29 6.54 7.26 -6.29
N HIS A 30 7.86 7.09 -6.30
CA HIS A 30 8.75 8.00 -5.58
C HIS A 30 8.46 9.46 -5.93
N ALA A 31 8.69 10.37 -4.98
CA ALA A 31 8.63 11.79 -5.22
C ALA A 31 9.78 12.29 -6.12
N GLU A 32 9.78 13.58 -6.42
CA GLU A 32 10.72 14.24 -7.32
C GLU A 32 12.17 13.95 -6.92
N LYS A 33 12.95 13.48 -7.88
CA LYS A 33 14.34 13.11 -7.70
C LYS A 33 15.25 14.16 -8.32
N ALA A 34 16.42 14.37 -7.73
CA ALA A 34 17.46 15.20 -8.32
C ALA A 34 17.89 14.67 -9.70
N VAL A 35 18.32 15.58 -10.56
CA VAL A 35 18.98 15.28 -11.84
C VAL A 35 20.46 15.61 -11.68
N ASP A 36 21.16 14.76 -10.93
CA ASP A 36 22.57 14.94 -10.55
C ASP A 36 23.54 14.03 -11.35
N GLY A 37 23.03 13.31 -12.35
CA GLY A 37 23.79 12.36 -13.17
C GLY A 37 24.08 11.01 -12.50
N THR A 38 23.64 10.80 -11.24
CA THR A 38 23.82 9.52 -10.56
C THR A 38 22.71 8.53 -10.92
N LYS A 39 22.97 7.23 -10.72
CA LYS A 39 21.97 6.15 -10.94
C LYS A 39 20.93 6.06 -9.82
N ASP A 40 21.23 6.62 -8.65
CA ASP A 40 20.36 6.59 -7.49
C ASP A 40 20.38 7.95 -6.76
N PRO A 41 19.81 9.00 -7.40
CA PRO A 41 19.77 10.34 -6.84
C PRO A 41 18.88 10.41 -5.60
N ASN A 42 19.14 11.42 -4.78
CA ASN A 42 18.24 11.80 -3.69
C ASN A 42 16.97 12.48 -4.22
N LEU A 43 15.99 12.70 -3.35
CA LEU A 43 14.87 13.61 -3.62
C LEU A 43 15.36 15.06 -3.77
N THR A 44 14.60 15.86 -4.53
CA THR A 44 14.73 17.33 -4.50
C THR A 44 13.99 17.90 -3.29
N PRO A 45 14.16 19.19 -2.94
CA PRO A 45 13.35 19.83 -1.91
C PRO A 45 11.84 19.71 -2.16
N GLU A 46 11.40 19.78 -3.42
CA GLU A 46 9.99 19.56 -3.80
C GLU A 46 9.57 18.11 -3.52
N GLY A 47 10.45 17.15 -3.82
CA GLY A 47 10.20 15.74 -3.54
C GLY A 47 10.13 15.44 -2.04
N GLU A 48 10.97 16.09 -1.23
CA GLU A 48 10.92 16.02 0.23
C GLU A 48 9.60 16.60 0.77
N ALA A 49 9.16 17.74 0.22
CA ALA A 49 7.88 18.34 0.58
C ALA A 49 6.69 17.41 0.23
N ARG A 50 6.72 16.78 -0.96
CA ARG A 50 5.71 15.77 -1.34
C ARG A 50 5.74 14.56 -0.42
N ALA A 51 6.92 14.05 -0.07
CA ALA A 51 7.06 12.92 0.86
C ALA A 51 6.45 13.26 2.24
N ALA A 52 6.70 14.47 2.74
CA ALA A 52 6.09 14.97 3.98
C ALA A 52 4.56 15.10 3.87
N TRP A 53 4.05 15.55 2.72
CA TRP A 53 2.61 15.61 2.46
C TRP A 53 1.99 14.21 2.45
N ILE A 54 2.59 13.26 1.73
CA ILE A 54 2.14 11.85 1.68
C ILE A 54 2.07 11.28 3.10
N ALA A 55 3.07 11.56 3.93
CA ALA A 55 3.06 11.10 5.32
C ALA A 55 1.94 11.74 6.14
N THR A 56 1.67 13.03 5.95
CA THR A 56 0.54 13.70 6.59
C THR A 56 -0.80 13.11 6.16
N PHE A 57 -0.94 12.77 4.87
CA PHE A 57 -2.12 12.11 4.32
C PHE A 57 -2.33 10.71 4.89
N LEU A 58 -1.25 9.96 5.15
CA LEU A 58 -1.29 8.56 5.58
C LEU A 58 -1.30 8.36 7.11
N LYS A 59 -0.90 9.35 7.91
CA LYS A 59 -0.69 9.19 9.37
C LYS A 59 -1.90 8.63 10.13
N ASP A 60 -3.12 8.99 9.70
CA ASP A 60 -4.38 8.59 10.35
C ASP A 60 -5.06 7.40 9.62
N LYS A 61 -4.35 6.71 8.72
CA LYS A 61 -4.87 5.56 7.96
C LYS A 61 -4.57 4.21 8.61
N ASN A 62 -3.97 4.21 9.81
CA ASN A 62 -3.59 3.00 10.54
C ASN A 62 -2.77 2.03 9.69
N LEU A 63 -1.74 2.56 9.02
CA LEU A 63 -0.81 1.72 8.25
C LEU A 63 -0.28 0.59 9.13
N ARG A 64 -0.19 -0.61 8.53
CA ARG A 64 0.37 -1.81 9.14
C ARG A 64 1.69 -2.22 8.50
N LYS A 65 1.91 -1.82 7.25
CA LYS A 65 3.11 -2.19 6.49
C LYS A 65 3.50 -1.11 5.49
N ILE A 66 4.80 -1.01 5.25
CA ILE A 66 5.38 -0.07 4.30
C ILE A 66 6.39 -0.84 3.46
N TYR A 67 6.20 -0.79 2.14
CA TYR A 67 7.09 -1.39 1.16
C TYR A 67 7.75 -0.32 0.30
N SER A 68 9.02 -0.53 -0.04
CA SER A 68 9.69 0.28 -1.07
C SER A 68 10.65 -0.56 -1.89
N THR A 69 11.04 -0.09 -3.08
CA THR A 69 12.23 -0.63 -3.73
C THR A 69 13.50 -0.14 -3.01
N ASN A 70 14.67 -0.65 -3.43
CA ASN A 70 15.97 -0.30 -2.83
C ASN A 70 16.60 1.00 -3.37
N TYR A 71 15.87 1.82 -4.13
CA TYR A 71 16.37 3.13 -4.57
C TYR A 71 16.24 4.16 -3.44
N LYS A 72 17.17 5.11 -3.35
CA LYS A 72 17.11 6.22 -2.37
C LYS A 72 15.80 6.97 -2.47
N ARG A 73 15.40 7.38 -3.66
CA ARG A 73 14.16 8.14 -3.89
C ARG A 73 12.89 7.44 -3.39
N THR A 74 12.75 6.12 -3.57
CA THR A 74 11.58 5.38 -3.05
C THR A 74 11.62 5.26 -1.53
N ARG A 75 12.78 4.92 -0.95
CA ARG A 75 12.97 4.91 0.52
C ARG A 75 12.72 6.28 1.15
N GLN A 76 13.25 7.35 0.56
CA GLN A 76 13.10 8.72 1.04
C GLN A 76 11.64 9.20 0.94
N THR A 77 10.88 8.73 -0.05
CA THR A 77 9.45 9.03 -0.16
C THR A 77 8.67 8.38 0.99
N ALA A 78 9.03 7.15 1.37
CA ALA A 78 8.39 6.40 2.45
C ALA A 78 8.91 6.77 3.86
N ALA A 79 10.10 7.36 3.96
CA ALA A 79 10.78 7.60 5.24
C ALA A 79 9.98 8.47 6.23
N PRO A 80 9.30 9.58 5.83
CA PRO A 80 8.58 10.40 6.79
C PRO A 80 7.42 9.65 7.46
N ILE A 81 6.66 8.83 6.72
CA ILE A 81 5.56 8.05 7.29
C ILE A 81 6.06 6.87 8.12
N ALA A 82 7.17 6.25 7.73
CA ALA A 82 7.85 5.25 8.55
C ALA A 82 8.29 5.82 9.91
N ALA A 83 8.83 7.05 9.92
CA ALA A 83 9.21 7.74 11.16
C ALA A 83 8.00 8.06 12.06
N ILE A 84 6.86 8.48 11.48
CA ILE A 84 5.63 8.78 12.25
C ILE A 84 5.03 7.52 12.86
N THR A 85 4.99 6.42 12.09
CA THR A 85 4.31 5.17 12.50
C THR A 85 5.22 4.22 13.29
N GLY A 86 6.54 4.40 13.21
CA GLY A 86 7.52 3.45 13.75
C GLY A 86 7.64 2.15 12.95
N LEU A 87 6.96 2.03 11.80
CA LEU A 87 7.01 0.84 10.96
C LEU A 87 8.33 0.78 10.16
N PRO A 88 8.91 -0.42 9.99
CA PRO A 88 10.03 -0.59 9.08
C PRO A 88 9.57 -0.44 7.63
N VAL A 89 10.51 -0.02 6.77
CA VAL A 89 10.32 -0.03 5.31
C VAL A 89 10.89 -1.35 4.77
N GLU A 90 10.01 -2.25 4.34
CA GLU A 90 10.38 -3.55 3.80
C GLU A 90 10.72 -3.46 2.31
N PRO A 91 11.83 -4.05 1.85
CA PRO A 91 12.19 -4.03 0.44
C PRO A 91 11.30 -4.97 -0.38
N TYR A 92 10.91 -4.56 -1.59
CA TYR A 92 10.34 -5.45 -2.60
C TYR A 92 11.11 -5.38 -3.92
N ASN A 93 10.99 -6.43 -4.74
CA ASN A 93 11.65 -6.50 -6.05
C ASN A 93 10.70 -5.99 -7.16
N PRO A 94 11.00 -4.86 -7.82
CA PRO A 94 10.16 -4.31 -8.89
C PRO A 94 10.16 -5.14 -10.17
N ARG A 95 10.96 -6.23 -10.26
CA ARG A 95 11.00 -7.15 -11.41
C ARG A 95 10.06 -8.34 -11.27
N THR A 96 9.42 -8.52 -10.12
CA THR A 96 8.53 -9.65 -9.82
C THR A 96 7.18 -9.16 -9.32
N LEU A 97 6.54 -8.26 -10.08
CA LEU A 97 5.33 -7.55 -9.64
C LEU A 97 4.12 -8.47 -9.50
N GLU A 98 3.98 -9.49 -10.33
CA GLU A 98 2.90 -10.48 -10.22
C GLU A 98 2.98 -11.24 -8.88
N ALA A 99 4.13 -11.81 -8.57
CA ALA A 99 4.36 -12.47 -7.28
C ALA A 99 4.20 -11.51 -6.08
N PHE A 100 4.60 -10.24 -6.25
CA PHE A 100 4.42 -9.24 -5.21
C PHE A 100 2.94 -8.82 -5.04
N ALA A 101 2.15 -8.80 -6.11
CA ALA A 101 0.71 -8.58 -6.03
C ALA A 101 0.02 -9.71 -5.25
N GLU A 102 0.40 -10.97 -5.49
CA GLU A 102 -0.09 -12.11 -4.71
C GLU A 102 0.30 -12.00 -3.23
N GLN A 103 1.52 -11.53 -2.92
CA GLN A 103 1.89 -11.23 -1.53
C GLN A 103 1.01 -10.13 -0.92
N LEU A 104 0.76 -9.04 -1.65
CA LEU A 104 -0.07 -7.93 -1.17
C LEU A 104 -1.53 -8.33 -0.96
N ARG A 105 -2.07 -9.29 -1.72
CA ARG A 105 -3.42 -9.86 -1.52
C ARG A 105 -3.57 -10.59 -0.19
N LEU A 106 -2.47 -11.04 0.41
CA LEU A 106 -2.46 -11.71 1.71
C LEU A 106 -2.31 -10.74 2.87
N GLU A 107 -2.00 -9.46 2.61
CA GLU A 107 -1.90 -8.44 3.64
C GLU A 107 -3.29 -8.04 4.15
N GLN A 108 -3.33 -7.55 5.39
CA GLN A 108 -4.57 -7.06 6.01
C GLN A 108 -4.40 -5.62 6.47
N GLY A 109 -5.48 -4.84 6.39
CA GLY A 109 -5.48 -3.43 6.74
C GLY A 109 -4.73 -2.56 5.75
N ALA A 110 -4.19 -1.43 6.22
CA ALA A 110 -3.63 -0.41 5.35
C ALA A 110 -2.13 -0.64 5.07
N VAL A 111 -1.73 -0.62 3.80
CA VAL A 111 -0.35 -0.83 3.34
C VAL A 111 0.08 0.32 2.44
N LEU A 112 1.32 0.79 2.59
CA LEU A 112 1.96 1.71 1.62
C LEU A 112 2.94 0.93 0.74
N VAL A 113 2.93 1.20 -0.57
CA VAL A 113 3.95 0.76 -1.53
C VAL A 113 4.54 1.97 -2.25
N SER A 114 5.85 2.18 -2.12
CA SER A 114 6.60 3.23 -2.84
C SER A 114 7.46 2.65 -3.97
N GLY A 115 7.06 2.94 -5.21
CA GLY A 115 7.62 2.38 -6.44
C GLY A 115 8.05 3.42 -7.49
N HIS A 116 7.85 3.09 -8.77
CA HIS A 116 8.34 3.87 -9.92
C HIS A 116 7.20 4.21 -10.88
N SER A 117 7.45 5.13 -11.82
CA SER A 117 6.52 5.55 -12.89
C SER A 117 6.07 4.36 -13.73
N ASN A 118 6.99 3.45 -14.02
CA ASN A 118 6.78 2.28 -14.87
C ASN A 118 6.37 1.01 -14.11
N THR A 119 6.38 1.00 -12.77
CA THR A 119 6.02 -0.20 -11.99
C THR A 119 4.79 -0.01 -11.13
N THR A 120 4.50 1.21 -10.69
CA THR A 120 3.39 1.47 -9.76
C THR A 120 2.04 1.22 -10.44
N PRO A 121 1.75 1.76 -11.64
CA PRO A 121 0.49 1.46 -12.32
C PRO A 121 0.39 -0.02 -12.72
N VAL A 122 1.50 -0.62 -13.16
CA VAL A 122 1.54 -2.05 -13.52
C VAL A 122 1.18 -2.92 -12.30
N LEU A 123 1.70 -2.60 -11.12
CA LEU A 123 1.35 -3.30 -9.89
C LEU A 123 -0.13 -3.11 -9.52
N VAL A 124 -0.70 -1.92 -9.69
CA VAL A 124 -2.16 -1.71 -9.56
C VAL A 124 -2.90 -2.63 -10.51
N GLY A 125 -2.43 -2.75 -11.76
CA GLY A 125 -3.06 -3.61 -12.75
C GLY A 125 -3.07 -5.08 -12.37
N HIS A 126 -1.97 -5.61 -11.82
CA HIS A 126 -1.93 -6.97 -11.26
C HIS A 126 -2.91 -7.13 -10.09
N LEU A 127 -3.06 -6.11 -9.24
CA LEU A 127 -3.98 -6.16 -8.10
C LEU A 127 -5.46 -6.12 -8.50
N ILE A 128 -5.82 -5.44 -9.58
CA ILE A 128 -7.23 -5.33 -10.02
C ILE A 128 -7.59 -6.30 -11.15
N GLY A 129 -6.61 -7.00 -11.74
CA GLY A 129 -6.82 -7.91 -12.86
C GLY A 129 -6.97 -7.23 -14.22
N GLU A 130 -6.61 -5.96 -14.34
CA GLU A 130 -6.72 -5.17 -15.58
C GLU A 130 -5.42 -4.41 -15.85
N PRO A 131 -4.88 -4.40 -17.08
CA PRO A 131 -3.62 -3.71 -17.36
C PRO A 131 -3.78 -2.19 -17.25
N LEU A 132 -2.87 -1.55 -16.51
CA LEU A 132 -2.73 -0.10 -16.45
C LEU A 132 -1.43 0.33 -17.14
N GLY A 133 -1.51 1.43 -17.90
CA GLY A 133 -0.34 2.04 -18.53
C GLY A 133 0.58 2.76 -17.53
N GLU A 134 1.83 2.99 -17.93
CA GLU A 134 2.82 3.69 -17.13
C GLU A 134 2.47 5.18 -16.90
N LEU A 135 3.09 5.78 -15.88
CA LEU A 135 3.04 7.23 -15.67
C LEU A 135 4.03 7.94 -16.59
N ASN A 136 3.66 9.14 -17.04
CA ASN A 136 4.66 10.04 -17.61
C ASN A 136 5.74 10.36 -16.56
N GLU A 137 6.97 10.59 -17.00
CA GLU A 137 8.10 10.83 -16.08
C GLU A 137 7.95 12.13 -15.26
N ASP A 138 7.13 13.07 -15.69
CA ASP A 138 6.80 14.32 -14.98
C ASP A 138 5.61 14.18 -14.01
N GLN A 139 4.96 13.02 -13.96
CA GLN A 139 3.83 12.74 -13.06
C GLN A 139 4.28 12.10 -11.75
N TYR A 140 4.28 12.89 -10.68
CA TYR A 140 4.69 12.46 -9.33
C TYR A 140 3.56 12.43 -8.32
N ASP A 141 2.42 13.03 -8.66
CA ASP A 141 1.38 13.35 -7.70
C ASP A 141 0.35 12.25 -7.44
N ARG A 142 0.27 11.23 -8.29
CA ARG A 142 -0.78 10.21 -8.21
C ARG A 142 -0.59 9.27 -7.03
N ILE A 143 -1.66 9.11 -6.26
CA ILE A 143 -1.80 8.09 -5.23
C ILE A 143 -2.90 7.15 -5.68
N TYR A 144 -2.52 5.92 -6.01
CA TYR A 144 -3.47 4.85 -6.28
C TYR A 144 -3.91 4.25 -4.95
N ILE A 145 -5.21 4.08 -4.78
CA ILE A 145 -5.81 3.47 -3.59
C ILE A 145 -6.57 2.26 -4.07
N VAL A 146 -6.01 1.08 -3.83
CA VAL A 146 -6.61 -0.21 -4.13
C VAL A 146 -7.30 -0.73 -2.88
N THR A 147 -8.56 -1.12 -2.99
CA THR A 147 -9.30 -1.83 -1.95
C THR A 147 -9.53 -3.25 -2.42
N ILE A 148 -9.15 -4.24 -1.60
CA ILE A 148 -9.41 -5.66 -1.82
C ILE A 148 -10.42 -6.09 -0.76
N GLY A 149 -11.61 -6.49 -1.20
CA GLY A 149 -12.67 -6.96 -0.31
C GLY A 149 -12.51 -8.42 0.10
N ASP A 150 -13.29 -8.87 1.10
CA ASP A 150 -13.30 -10.25 1.61
C ASP A 150 -13.53 -11.32 0.53
N ASN A 151 -14.22 -10.97 -0.56
CA ASN A 151 -14.48 -11.85 -1.70
C ASN A 151 -13.29 -11.94 -2.69
N GLY A 152 -12.21 -11.21 -2.43
CA GLY A 152 -11.03 -11.12 -3.28
C GLY A 152 -11.16 -10.13 -4.45
N GLU A 153 -12.34 -9.54 -4.65
CA GLU A 153 -12.53 -8.49 -5.66
C GLU A 153 -11.73 -7.25 -5.27
N ALA A 154 -11.04 -6.68 -6.26
CA ALA A 154 -10.22 -5.51 -6.07
C ALA A 154 -10.71 -4.38 -6.97
N SER A 155 -10.77 -3.18 -6.40
CA SER A 155 -11.07 -1.95 -7.14
C SER A 155 -10.03 -0.90 -6.79
N TYR A 156 -9.92 0.14 -7.63
CA TYR A 156 -9.03 1.25 -7.34
C TYR A 156 -9.68 2.60 -7.60
N ARG A 157 -9.14 3.61 -6.92
CA ARG A 157 -9.39 5.03 -7.22
C ARG A 157 -8.08 5.79 -7.16
N ILE A 158 -8.05 6.94 -7.82
CA ILE A 158 -6.89 7.84 -7.79
C ILE A 158 -7.22 9.04 -6.93
N THR A 159 -6.27 9.41 -6.08
CA THR A 159 -6.19 10.73 -5.47
C THR A 159 -4.79 11.30 -5.71
N TYR A 160 -4.51 12.43 -5.10
CA TYR A 160 -3.50 13.34 -5.57
C TYR A 160 -2.77 13.97 -4.38
N SER A 161 -1.45 13.90 -4.41
CA SER A 161 -0.59 14.63 -3.48
C SER A 161 -0.33 16.05 -3.96
N GLU A 162 0.10 16.88 -3.02
CA GLU A 162 0.61 18.22 -3.29
C GLU A 162 2.15 18.22 -3.25
N PRO A 163 2.83 19.05 -4.08
CA PRO A 163 2.22 19.91 -5.12
C PRO A 163 1.64 19.10 -6.30
N ARG A 164 0.60 19.57 -6.99
CA ARG A 164 0.11 18.92 -8.23
C ARG A 164 1.20 18.89 -9.31
N THR A 165 1.21 17.83 -10.12
CA THR A 165 2.01 17.70 -11.36
C THR A 165 1.11 17.63 -12.59
N PRO A 166 1.65 17.86 -13.81
CA PRO A 166 0.87 17.84 -15.06
C PRO A 166 0.06 16.56 -15.33
#